data_AF-A0A938SHR5-F1
#
_entry.id   AF-A0A938SHR5-F1
#
_cell.length_a   1.000
_cell.length_b   1.000
_cell.length_c   1.000
_cell.angle_alpha   90.00
_cell.angle_beta   90.00
_cell.angle_gamma   90.00
#
_symmetry.space_group_name_H-M   'P 1'
#
loop_
_entity.id
_entity.type
_entity.pdbx_description
1 polymer ?
#
loop_
_entity_poly.entity_id
_entity_poly.type
_entity_poly.pdbx_seq_one_letter_code
_entity_poly.pdbx_strand_id
1 'polypeptide(L)'
;MFGLAIPDLLMMLLYFVGIIAFGLWMSRRVKTEEDYFIGGRKFGKAVLVFHWLCTGTHTDNPVQVSGATFRVGLGGIWYQWMWLFCTPFYWLIAPITRRLRYIT
;
A
#
# COMPACT_ATOMS: atom_id res chain seq x y z
N MET A 1 9.06 -31.14 4.05
CA MET A 1 9.18 -30.11 5.12
C MET A 1 10.08 -29.00 4.58
N PHE A 2 9.70 -27.98 3.82
CA PHE A 2 8.49 -27.15 3.69
C PHE A 2 7.92 -27.14 2.26
N GLY A 3 8.36 -28.02 1.36
CA GLY A 3 7.87 -28.08 -0.03
C GLY A 3 8.27 -26.88 -0.91
N LEU A 4 8.95 -25.89 -0.35
CA LEU A 4 9.46 -24.71 -1.02
C LEU A 4 10.84 -24.99 -1.61
N ALA A 5 11.06 -24.52 -2.83
CA ALA A 5 12.36 -24.65 -3.47
C ALA A 5 13.37 -23.71 -2.77
N ILE A 6 14.65 -24.08 -2.77
CA ILE A 6 15.73 -23.26 -2.20
C ILE A 6 15.71 -21.81 -2.75
N PRO A 7 15.40 -21.56 -4.04
CA PRO A 7 15.24 -20.20 -4.58
C PRO A 7 14.12 -19.39 -3.90
N ASP A 8 13.00 -20.01 -3.54
CA ASP A 8 11.86 -19.33 -2.93
C ASP A 8 12.22 -18.81 -1.53
N LEU A 9 12.92 -19.66 -0.76
CA LEU A 9 13.42 -19.30 0.56
C LEU A 9 14.43 -18.16 0.48
N LEU A 10 15.32 -18.20 -0.52
CA LEU A 10 16.33 -17.16 -0.72
C LEU A 10 15.68 -15.81 -1.11
N MET A 11 14.68 -15.82 -1.99
CA MET A 11 13.93 -14.62 -2.36
C MET A 11 13.20 -14.00 -1.17
N MET A 12 12.54 -14.83 -0.36
CA MET A 12 11.86 -14.36 0.85
C MET A 12 12.82 -13.72 1.85
N LEU A 13 13.97 -14.35 2.09
CA LEU A 13 14.99 -13.84 2.99
C LEU A 13 15.58 -12.52 2.47
N LEU A 14 15.88 -12.44 1.18
CA LEU A 14 16.38 -11.22 0.53
C LEU A 14 15.37 -10.07 0.62
N TYR A 15 14.08 -10.35 0.42
CA TYR A 15 13.01 -9.36 0.57
C TYR A 15 12.95 -8.80 2.00
N PHE A 16 12.98 -9.68 3.02
CA PHE A 16 12.96 -9.24 4.42
C PHE A 16 14.18 -8.40 4.79
N VAL A 17 15.38 -8.86 4.40
CA VAL A 17 16.62 -8.11 4.63
C VAL A 17 16.56 -6.75 3.92
N GLY A 18 16.07 -6.71 2.69
CA GLY A 18 15.91 -5.48 1.92
C GLY A 18 15.00 -4.47 2.59
N ILE A 19 13.82 -4.90 3.07
CA ILE A 19 12.88 -4.02 3.77
C ILE A 19 13.44 -3.53 5.11
N ILE A 20 14.08 -4.40 5.88
CA ILE A 20 14.68 -4.02 7.16
C ILE A 20 15.81 -3.01 6.93
N ALA A 21 16.69 -3.26 5.96
CA ALA A 21 17.77 -2.35 5.61
C ALA A 21 17.23 -0.98 5.16
N PHE A 22 16.19 -0.97 4.32
CA PHE A 22 15.53 0.25 3.88
C PHE A 22 14.89 1.01 5.05
N GLY A 23 14.20 0.31 5.95
CA GLY A 23 13.60 0.89 7.16
C GLY A 23 14.65 1.52 8.09
N LEU A 24 15.76 0.82 8.34
CA LEU A 24 16.88 1.35 9.14
C LEU A 24 17.55 2.56 8.48
N TRP A 25 17.67 2.55 7.15
CA TRP A 25 18.20 3.69 6.40
C TRP A 25 17.27 4.91 6.49
N MET A 26 15.96 4.71 6.34
CA MET A 26 14.97 5.77 6.48
C MET A 26 14.88 6.31 7.90
N SER A 27 14.97 5.45 8.92
CA SER A 27 14.96 5.84 10.33
C SER A 27 16.09 6.83 10.66
N ARG A 28 17.26 6.70 10.02
CA ARG A 28 18.37 7.65 10.19
C ARG A 28 18.13 9.01 9.53
N ARG A 29 17.18 9.10 8.59
CA ARG A 29 16.84 10.34 7.87
C ARG A 29 15.69 11.11 8.51
N VAL A 30 14.82 10.45 9.26
CA VAL A 30 13.72 11.08 9.99
C VAL A 30 14.26 11.69 11.28
N LYS A 31 14.16 13.02 11.42
CA LYS A 31 14.66 13.75 12.61
C LYS A 31 13.59 14.50 13.38
N THR A 32 12.43 14.73 12.77
CA THR A 32 11.34 15.52 13.34
C THR A 32 10.02 14.75 13.26
N GLU A 33 9.04 15.14 14.09
CA GLU A 33 7.70 14.58 14.06
C GLU A 33 7.00 14.83 12.71
N GLU A 34 7.24 15.99 12.10
CA GLU A 34 6.75 16.34 10.77
C GLU A 34 7.35 15.44 9.67
N ASP A 35 8.65 15.14 9.75
CA ASP A 35 9.31 14.19 8.85
C ASP A 35 8.74 12.76 9.02
N TYR A 36 8.29 12.40 10.23
CA TYR A 36 7.70 11.09 10.52
C TYR A 36 6.28 10.93 10.00
N PHE A 37 5.38 11.91 10.27
CA PHE A 37 3.96 11.79 9.92
C PHE A 37 3.65 12.20 8.48
N ILE A 38 4.30 13.23 7.95
CA ILE A 38 4.00 13.78 6.61
C ILE A 38 5.19 13.75 5.65
N GLY A 39 6.30 13.11 6.04
CA GLY A 39 7.49 13.00 5.20
C GLY A 39 8.18 14.34 4.94
N GLY A 40 7.97 15.32 5.84
CA GLY A 40 8.54 16.65 5.73
C GLY A 40 8.08 17.41 4.50
N ARG A 41 6.93 17.02 3.92
CA ARG A 41 6.33 17.64 2.71
C ARG A 41 7.23 17.58 1.46
N LYS A 42 8.25 16.71 1.47
CA LYS A 42 9.26 16.61 0.40
C LYS A 42 8.91 15.58 -0.67
N PHE A 43 7.89 14.74 -0.44
CA PHE A 43 7.52 13.70 -1.38
C PHE A 43 6.85 14.28 -2.63
N GLY A 44 7.42 13.98 -3.79
CA GLY A 44 6.86 14.38 -5.08
C GLY A 44 5.56 13.64 -5.42
N LYS A 45 4.83 14.15 -6.42
CA LYS A 45 3.55 13.58 -6.88
C LYS A 45 3.66 12.10 -7.24
N ALA A 46 4.76 11.68 -7.87
CA ALA A 46 4.96 10.28 -8.26
C ALA A 46 4.98 9.33 -7.05
N VAL A 47 5.76 9.67 -6.02
CA VAL A 47 5.85 8.86 -4.79
C VAL A 47 4.49 8.78 -4.09
N LEU A 48 3.75 9.89 -4.05
CA LEU A 48 2.39 9.92 -3.52
C LEU A 48 1.45 9.01 -4.32
N VAL A 49 1.47 9.03 -5.65
CA VAL A 49 0.63 8.15 -6.48
C VAL A 49 0.96 6.68 -6.24
N PHE A 50 2.24 6.30 -6.20
CA PHE A 50 2.63 4.93 -5.87
C PHE A 50 2.24 4.53 -4.45
N HIS A 51 2.36 5.45 -3.49
CA HIS A 51 1.91 5.20 -2.12
C HIS A 51 0.40 4.91 -2.08
N TRP A 52 -0.43 5.71 -2.74
CA TRP A 52 -1.87 5.47 -2.86
C TRP A 52 -2.19 4.13 -3.52
N LEU A 53 -1.41 3.72 -4.52
CA LEU A 53 -1.58 2.42 -5.17
C LEU A 53 -1.22 1.27 -4.22
N CYS A 54 -0.10 1.39 -3.49
CA CYS A 54 0.35 0.40 -2.51
C CYS A 54 -0.61 0.29 -1.31
N THR A 55 -1.14 1.42 -0.81
CA THR A 55 -2.12 1.40 0.29
C THR A 55 -3.47 0.89 -0.16
N GLY A 56 -3.86 1.10 -1.42
CA GLY A 56 -5.09 0.51 -1.97
C GLY A 56 -4.99 -0.99 -2.29
N THR A 57 -3.77 -1.49 -2.56
CA THR A 57 -3.53 -2.88 -2.98
C THR A 57 -2.94 -3.69 -1.83
N HIS A 58 -3.79 -4.07 -0.89
CA HIS A 58 -3.44 -5.01 0.17
C HIS A 58 -3.25 -6.44 -0.36
N THR A 59 -2.42 -7.24 0.32
CA THR A 59 -2.02 -8.60 -0.09
C THR A 59 -3.15 -9.62 -0.07
N ASP A 60 -4.25 -9.32 0.63
CA ASP A 60 -5.46 -10.13 0.73
C ASP A 60 -6.41 -9.95 -0.46
N ASN A 61 -6.43 -8.77 -1.09
CA ASN A 61 -7.31 -8.47 -2.23
C ASN A 61 -7.20 -9.51 -3.37
N PRO A 62 -6.00 -9.93 -3.84
CA PRO A 62 -5.89 -10.90 -4.92
C PRO A 62 -6.43 -12.28 -4.53
N VAL A 63 -6.25 -12.69 -3.27
CA VAL A 63 -6.76 -13.97 -2.76
C VAL A 63 -8.29 -13.93 -2.68
N GLN A 64 -8.85 -12.82 -2.21
CA GLN A 64 -10.30 -12.63 -2.12
C GLN A 64 -10.94 -12.63 -3.51
N VAL A 65 -10.40 -11.84 -4.46
CA VAL A 65 -10.96 -11.74 -5.81
C VAL A 65 -10.81 -13.05 -6.58
N SER A 66 -9.66 -13.71 -6.50
CA SER A 66 -9.47 -15.03 -7.15
C SER A 66 -10.41 -16.10 -6.57
N GLY A 67 -10.58 -16.13 -5.25
CA GLY A 67 -11.52 -17.03 -4.58
C GLY A 67 -12.99 -16.76 -4.96
N ALA A 68 -13.38 -15.49 -5.10
CA ALA A 68 -14.69 -15.11 -5.59
C ALA A 68 -14.88 -15.51 -7.06
N THR A 69 -13.92 -15.20 -7.93
CA THR A 69 -13.97 -15.55 -9.36
C THR A 69 -14.07 -17.05 -9.59
N PHE A 70 -13.42 -17.86 -8.76
CA PHE A 70 -13.56 -19.32 -8.83
C PHE A 70 -14.99 -19.80 -8.56
N ARG A 71 -15.76 -19.11 -7.70
CA ARG A 71 -17.13 -19.48 -7.32
C ARG A 71 -18.21 -18.91 -8.24
N VAL A 72 -18.08 -17.65 -8.62
CA VAL A 72 -19.10 -16.87 -9.36
C VAL A 72 -18.66 -16.46 -10.76
N GLY A 73 -17.51 -16.94 -11.24
CA GLY A 73 -16.96 -16.59 -12.55
C GLY A 73 -16.56 -15.11 -12.63
N LEU A 74 -16.72 -14.50 -13.81
CA LEU A 74 -16.37 -13.09 -14.05
C LEU A 74 -17.06 -12.11 -13.09
N GLY A 75 -18.20 -12.48 -12.49
CA GLY A 75 -18.87 -11.69 -11.46
C GLY A 75 -18.03 -11.45 -10.20
N GLY A 76 -16.99 -12.24 -9.95
CA GLY A 76 -16.04 -12.04 -8.85
C GLY A 76 -15.28 -10.71 -8.89
N ILE A 77 -15.19 -10.05 -10.05
CA ILE A 77 -14.54 -8.73 -10.18
C ILE A 77 -15.23 -7.64 -9.34
N TRP A 78 -16.50 -7.83 -9.01
CA TRP A 78 -17.25 -6.90 -8.16
C TRP A 78 -16.68 -6.76 -6.74
N TYR A 79 -15.93 -7.75 -6.26
CA TYR A 79 -15.21 -7.66 -4.98
C TYR A 79 -14.14 -6.56 -5.03
N GLN A 80 -13.45 -6.41 -6.17
CA GLN A 80 -12.50 -5.32 -6.36
C GLN A 80 -13.20 -3.99 -6.65
N TRP A 81 -14.28 -4.03 -7.43
CA TRP A 81 -15.02 -2.82 -7.82
C TRP A 81 -15.91 -2.24 -6.73
N MET A 82 -16.13 -2.93 -5.61
CA MET A 82 -16.82 -2.36 -4.45
C MET A 82 -16.17 -1.04 -3.99
N TRP A 83 -14.85 -0.94 -4.12
CA TRP A 83 -14.10 0.28 -3.82
C TRP A 83 -14.43 1.46 -4.74
N LEU A 84 -15.01 1.25 -5.93
CA LEU A 84 -15.48 2.35 -6.79
C LEU A 84 -16.49 3.22 -6.07
N PHE A 85 -17.37 2.64 -5.26
CA PHE A 85 -18.33 3.41 -4.46
C PHE A 85 -17.67 4.22 -3.35
N CYS A 86 -16.47 3.84 -2.89
CA CYS A 86 -15.68 4.60 -1.93
C CYS A 86 -14.91 5.77 -2.59
N THR A 87 -14.59 5.68 -3.89
CA THR A 87 -13.82 6.73 -4.61
C THR A 87 -14.40 8.16 -4.52
N PRO A 88 -15.72 8.41 -4.66
CA PRO A 88 -16.26 9.77 -4.52
C PRO A 88 -16.04 10.35 -3.11
N PHE A 89 -16.00 9.50 -2.08
CA PHE A 89 -15.70 9.96 -0.73
C PHE A 89 -14.25 10.40 -0.60
N TYR A 90 -13.29 9.76 -1.27
CA TYR A 90 -11.90 10.23 -1.29
C TYR A 90 -11.76 11.62 -1.94
N TRP A 91 -12.55 11.92 -2.98
CA TRP A 91 -12.56 13.25 -3.60
C TRP A 91 -13.16 14.33 -2.70
N LEU A 92 -14.07 13.97 -1.79
CA LEU A 92 -14.63 14.90 -0.80
C LEU A 92 -13.71 15.07 0.42
N ILE A 93 -13.12 13.98 0.90
CA ILE A 93 -12.24 13.97 2.08
C ILE A 93 -10.91 14.66 1.75
N ALA A 94 -10.34 14.46 0.57
CA ALA A 94 -9.07 15.08 0.16
C ALA A 94 -9.04 16.63 0.27
N PRO A 95 -10.03 17.39 -0.21
CA PRO A 95 -10.05 18.85 -0.02
C PRO A 95 -10.32 19.26 1.43
N ILE A 96 -11.14 18.52 2.18
CA ILE A 96 -11.43 18.82 3.60
C ILE A 96 -10.14 18.68 4.43
N THR A 97 -9.46 17.56 4.27
CA THR A 97 -8.21 17.26 4.98
C THR A 97 -7.10 18.26 4.61
N ARG A 98 -7.02 18.71 3.35
CA ARG A 98 -6.13 19.81 2.93
C ARG A 98 -6.47 21.14 3.61
N ARG A 99 -7.77 21.48 3.76
CA ARG A 99 -8.23 22.73 4.41
C ARG A 99 -7.98 22.76 5.91
N LEU A 100 -8.07 21.60 6.57
CA LEU A 100 -7.85 21.47 8.00
C LEU A 100 -6.37 21.50 8.41
N ARG A 101 -5.43 21.53 7.44
CA ARG A 101 -3.97 21.50 7.67
C ARG A 101 -3.48 20.29 8.49
N TYR A 102 -4.27 19.23 8.61
CA TYR A 102 -3.83 17.96 9.23
C TYR A 102 -2.91 17.13 8.31
N ILE A 103 -2.96 17.39 6.99
CA ILE A 103 -2.18 16.69 5.97
C ILE A 103 -1.46 17.64 5.00
N THR A 104 -1.56 18.95 5.23
CA THR A 104 -0.69 19.91 4.55
C THR A 104 0.45 20.14 5.48
#